data_AF-A0A093I691-F1
#
_entry.id   AF-A0A093I691-F1
#
_cell.length_a   1.000
_cell.length_b   1.000
_cell.length_c   1.000
_cell.angle_alpha   90.00
_cell.angle_beta   90.00
_cell.angle_gamma   90.00
#
_symmetry.space_group_name_H-M   'P 1'
#
loop_
_entity.id
_entity.type
_entity.pdbx_description
1 polymer ?
#
loop_
_entity_poly.entity_id
_entity_poly.type
_entity_poly.pdbx_seq_one_letter_code
_entity_poly.pdbx_strand_id
1 'polypeptide(L)'
;ITTPTFRRTDFGLFRDMFGRVPCDKALEGGGPQESWLIFKDHLLQAQEQCIPTKRKSGKKARRPAWVNKELLDALKHEKEAYRGWKQGQVAWEEYREIVQAARDQIRKAKALIELNLARDVKGNKKSFYRYVGDKRKTRENVGPLRNKTGDLVTWHMEKAEVLNDFFASVFTSKCSSLTAQAAKGKGRDWENEEPPTLGEDQV
;
A
#
# COMPACT_ATOMS: atom_id res chain seq x y z
N ILE A 1 9.67 -12.70 -4.59
CA ILE A 1 9.20 -11.31 -4.86
C ILE A 1 9.87 -10.36 -3.89
N THR A 2 10.74 -9.50 -4.40
CA THR A 2 11.38 -8.39 -3.68
C THR A 2 10.48 -7.16 -3.82
N THR A 3 10.21 -6.42 -2.74
CA THR A 3 9.41 -5.20 -2.82
C THR A 3 10.12 -3.98 -2.23
N PRO A 4 9.98 -2.79 -2.85
CA PRO A 4 10.52 -1.54 -2.31
C PRO A 4 9.90 -1.23 -0.94
N THR A 5 10.71 -0.73 0.00
CA THR A 5 10.25 -0.45 1.37
C THR A 5 10.40 0.99 1.79
N PHE A 6 9.33 1.74 1.51
CA PHE A 6 9.16 3.16 1.83
C PHE A 6 9.22 3.55 3.33
N ARG A 7 9.42 2.60 4.25
CA ARG A 7 9.53 2.87 5.71
C ARG A 7 10.93 3.33 6.11
N ARG A 8 11.93 3.03 5.30
CA ARG A 8 13.35 3.38 5.52
C ARG A 8 13.91 4.16 4.33
N THR A 9 13.02 4.71 3.50
CA THR A 9 13.42 5.49 2.34
C THR A 9 13.88 6.85 2.81
N ASP A 10 15.03 7.26 2.31
CA ASP A 10 15.51 8.61 2.48
C ASP A 10 14.90 9.50 1.39
N PHE A 11 13.80 10.16 1.74
CA PHE A 11 13.12 11.09 0.83
C PHE A 11 13.88 12.42 0.66
N GLY A 12 14.83 12.72 1.56
CA GLY A 12 15.72 13.87 1.42
C GLY A 12 16.74 13.62 0.32
N LEU A 13 17.43 12.47 0.40
CA LEU A 13 18.38 12.03 -0.62
C LEU A 13 17.70 11.87 -2.00
N PHE A 14 16.50 11.31 -2.05
CA PHE A 14 15.76 11.16 -3.31
C PHE A 14 15.47 12.52 -3.96
N ARG A 15 15.12 13.54 -3.17
CA ARG A 15 14.85 14.89 -3.67
C ARG A 15 16.12 15.62 -4.10
N ASP A 16 17.21 15.46 -3.36
CA ASP A 16 18.50 16.05 -3.70
C ASP A 16 19.06 15.44 -4.99
N MET A 17 18.97 14.12 -5.15
CA MET A 17 19.35 13.43 -6.39
C MET A 17 18.55 13.95 -7.58
N PHE A 18 17.22 14.10 -7.45
CA PHE A 18 16.38 14.63 -8.51
C PHE A 18 16.60 16.12 -8.78
N GLY A 19 16.83 16.92 -7.74
CA GLY A 19 17.07 18.36 -7.87
C GLY A 19 18.42 18.70 -8.50
N ARG A 20 19.37 17.76 -8.50
CA ARG A 20 20.68 17.90 -9.15
C ARG A 20 20.69 17.41 -10.60
N VAL A 21 19.63 16.75 -11.07
CA VAL A 21 19.55 16.32 -12.47
C VAL A 21 19.27 17.55 -13.34
N PRO A 22 20.13 17.86 -14.32
CA PRO A 22 19.89 18.96 -15.25
C PRO A 22 18.86 18.52 -16.30
N CYS A 23 17.61 18.36 -15.88
CA CYS A 23 16.49 17.96 -16.75
C CYS A 23 16.37 18.89 -17.96
N ASP A 24 16.57 20.20 -17.78
CA ASP A 24 16.46 21.18 -18.85
C ASP A 24 17.43 20.91 -20.00
N LYS A 25 18.67 20.50 -19.70
CA LYS A 25 19.68 20.14 -20.70
C LYS A 25 19.51 18.76 -21.28
N ALA A 26 18.96 17.82 -20.49
CA ALA A 26 18.72 16.44 -20.90
C ALA A 26 17.50 16.30 -21.83
N LEU A 27 16.60 17.29 -21.80
CA LEU A 27 15.38 17.39 -22.62
C LEU A 27 15.56 18.33 -23.82
N GLU A 28 16.68 19.07 -23.89
CA GLU A 28 17.02 19.96 -25.00
C GLU A 28 17.54 19.15 -26.21
N GLY A 29 16.67 18.94 -27.20
CA GLY A 29 17.05 18.41 -28.52
C GLY A 29 16.73 16.94 -28.80
N GLY A 30 16.21 16.18 -27.83
CA GLY A 30 15.76 14.80 -28.01
C GLY A 30 14.27 14.68 -28.29
N GLY A 31 13.86 13.67 -29.05
CA GLY A 31 12.42 13.39 -29.28
C GLY A 31 11.68 13.07 -27.96
N PRO A 32 10.33 13.15 -27.92
CA PRO A 32 9.54 12.84 -26.72
C PRO A 32 9.86 11.47 -26.09
N GLN A 33 10.21 10.51 -26.94
CA GLN A 33 10.57 9.14 -26.55
C GLN A 33 11.94 9.07 -25.86
N GLU A 34 12.94 9.79 -26.37
CA GLU A 34 14.30 9.84 -25.82
C GLU A 34 14.30 10.59 -24.49
N SER A 35 13.58 11.71 -24.45
CA SER A 35 13.30 12.48 -23.23
C SER A 35 12.67 11.62 -22.14
N TRP A 36 11.68 10.78 -22.48
CA TRP A 36 11.05 9.86 -21.53
C TRP A 36 12.02 8.78 -21.03
N LEU A 37 12.87 8.23 -21.91
CA LEU A 37 13.85 7.22 -21.53
C LEU A 37 14.88 7.78 -20.55
N ILE A 38 15.38 8.99 -20.78
CA ILE A 38 16.35 9.66 -19.90
C ILE A 38 15.73 9.94 -18.53
N PHE A 39 14.50 10.46 -18.50
CA PHE A 39 13.76 10.68 -17.26
C PHE A 39 13.54 9.38 -16.49
N LYS A 40 13.10 8.33 -17.19
CA LYS A 40 12.84 7.02 -16.60
C LYS A 40 14.11 6.41 -16.01
N ASP A 41 15.24 6.54 -16.69
CA ASP A 41 16.51 6.02 -16.19
C ASP A 41 16.94 6.71 -14.89
N HIS A 42 16.91 8.05 -14.84
CA HIS A 42 17.21 8.80 -13.62
C HIS A 42 16.26 8.46 -12.47
N LEU A 43 14.96 8.28 -12.78
CA LEU A 43 13.98 7.86 -11.79
C LEU A 43 14.30 6.48 -11.21
N LEU A 44 14.67 5.52 -12.07
CA LEU A 44 15.03 4.17 -11.64
C LEU A 44 16.32 4.16 -10.81
N GLN A 45 17.34 4.92 -11.22
CA GLN A 45 18.59 5.05 -10.47
C GLN A 45 18.35 5.66 -9.07
N ALA A 46 17.58 6.75 -9.00
CA ALA A 46 17.21 7.36 -7.71
C ALA A 46 16.38 6.39 -6.84
N GLN A 47 15.49 5.62 -7.47
CA GLN A 47 14.70 4.61 -6.77
C GLN A 47 15.58 3.50 -6.19
N GLU A 48 16.57 3.01 -6.93
CA GLU A 48 17.48 1.96 -6.46
C GLU A 48 18.36 2.42 -5.30
N GLN A 49 18.88 3.64 -5.35
CA GLN A 49 19.75 4.20 -4.32
C GLN A 49 18.99 4.59 -3.05
N CYS A 50 17.78 5.17 -3.19
CA CYS A 50 17.06 5.75 -2.05
C CYS A 50 16.03 4.82 -1.42
N ILE A 51 15.61 3.74 -2.11
CA ILE A 51 14.55 2.86 -1.64
C ILE A 51 15.08 1.46 -1.32
N PRO A 52 15.34 1.17 -0.03
CA PRO A 52 15.75 -0.16 0.38
C PRO A 52 14.71 -1.20 -0.04
N THR A 53 15.18 -2.25 -0.69
CA THR A 53 14.33 -3.37 -1.06
C THR A 53 14.31 -4.41 0.05
N LYS A 54 13.15 -5.06 0.27
CA LYS A 54 13.05 -6.17 1.22
C LYS A 54 12.45 -7.39 0.52
N ARG A 55 13.02 -8.56 0.80
CA ARG A 55 12.39 -9.84 0.48
C ARG A 55 11.05 -9.90 1.21
N LYS A 56 9.97 -10.19 0.50
CA LYS A 56 8.71 -10.53 1.16
C LYS A 56 8.90 -11.88 1.85
N SER A 57 9.13 -11.86 3.16
CA SER A 57 8.87 -13.05 3.98
C SER A 57 7.38 -13.36 3.84
N GLY A 58 7.04 -14.63 3.61
CA GLY A 58 5.64 -15.08 3.56
C GLY A 58 4.87 -14.58 4.77
N LYS A 59 3.54 -14.44 4.64
CA LYS A 59 2.59 -13.96 5.66
C LYS A 59 2.58 -14.81 6.97
N LYS A 60 3.61 -15.58 7.28
CA LYS A 60 3.75 -16.27 8.56
C LYS A 60 3.90 -15.22 9.66
N ALA A 61 2.81 -15.01 10.39
CA ALA A 61 2.69 -14.29 11.65
C ALA A 61 3.69 -13.14 11.82
N ARG A 62 3.45 -12.01 11.13
CA ARG A 62 4.16 -10.78 11.49
C ARG A 62 3.80 -10.48 12.94
N ARG A 63 4.75 -10.70 13.85
CA ARG A 63 4.62 -10.38 15.26
C ARG A 63 4.07 -8.96 15.38
N PRO A 64 2.93 -8.74 16.05
CA PRO A 64 2.40 -7.40 16.23
C PRO A 64 3.46 -6.50 16.85
N ALA A 65 3.49 -5.23 16.44
CA ALA A 65 4.55 -4.30 16.84
C ALA A 65 4.66 -4.13 18.37
N TRP A 66 3.59 -4.44 19.11
CA TRP A 66 3.52 -4.35 20.57
C TRP A 66 4.03 -5.56 21.32
N VAL A 67 4.35 -6.67 20.65
CA VAL A 67 4.84 -7.86 21.35
C VAL A 67 6.34 -7.72 21.60
N ASN A 68 6.74 -7.46 22.84
CA ASN A 68 8.13 -7.51 23.31
C ASN A 68 8.43 -8.87 23.99
N LYS A 69 9.69 -9.11 24.37
CA LYS A 69 10.12 -10.39 25.00
C LYS A 69 9.42 -10.60 26.35
N GLU A 70 9.35 -9.54 27.16
CA GLU A 70 8.69 -9.52 28.48
C GLU A 70 7.21 -9.95 28.41
N LEU A 71 6.46 -9.47 27.41
CA LEU A 71 5.07 -9.87 27.18
C LEU A 71 4.93 -11.35 26.82
N LEU A 72 5.89 -11.90 26.07
CA LEU A 72 5.88 -13.33 25.77
C LEU A 72 6.15 -14.15 27.03
N ASP A 73 7.05 -13.69 27.88
CA ASP A 73 7.37 -14.36 29.13
C ASP A 73 6.22 -14.25 30.14
N ALA A 74 5.53 -13.09 30.22
CA ALA A 74 4.30 -12.92 30.98
C ALA A 74 3.17 -13.86 30.49
N LEU A 75 3.02 -14.03 29.17
CA LEU A 75 2.04 -14.96 28.59
C LEU A 75 2.41 -16.44 28.83
N LYS A 76 3.69 -16.78 28.94
CA LYS A 76 4.13 -18.13 29.35
C LYS A 76 3.82 -18.36 30.82
N HIS A 77 4.14 -17.38 31.66
CA HIS A 77 3.86 -17.42 33.09
C HIS A 77 2.35 -17.56 33.37
N GLU A 78 1.50 -16.87 32.60
CA GLU A 78 0.03 -17.03 32.67
C GLU A 78 -0.40 -18.48 32.34
N LYS A 79 0.21 -19.11 31.32
CA LYS A 79 -0.08 -20.52 30.97
C LYS A 79 0.40 -21.49 32.04
N GLU A 80 1.56 -21.24 32.62
CA GLU A 80 2.10 -22.03 33.74
C GLU A 80 1.21 -21.94 34.96
N ALA A 81 0.81 -20.72 35.35
CA ALA A 81 -0.11 -20.47 36.44
C ALA A 81 -1.47 -21.16 36.22
N TYR A 82 -2.00 -21.14 34.98
CA TYR A 82 -3.22 -21.88 34.65
C TYR A 82 -3.07 -23.39 34.85
N ARG A 83 -1.93 -23.98 34.43
CA ARG A 83 -1.68 -25.41 34.66
C ARG A 83 -1.57 -25.73 36.16
N GLY A 84 -0.83 -24.92 36.91
CA GLY A 84 -0.66 -25.09 38.35
C GLY A 84 -1.98 -24.95 39.11
N TRP A 85 -2.80 -23.96 38.76
CA TRP A 85 -4.14 -23.79 39.34
C TRP A 85 -5.04 -24.99 39.02
N LYS A 86 -5.01 -25.48 37.77
CA LYS A 86 -5.81 -26.64 37.38
C LYS A 86 -5.40 -27.93 38.11
N GLN A 87 -4.15 -28.02 38.54
CA GLN A 87 -3.59 -29.13 39.30
C GLN A 87 -3.67 -28.93 40.83
N GLY A 88 -4.24 -27.81 41.30
CA GLY A 88 -4.35 -27.48 42.73
C GLY A 88 -3.03 -27.05 43.39
N GLN A 89 -2.00 -26.76 42.60
CA GLN A 89 -0.68 -26.33 43.08
C GLN A 89 -0.58 -24.81 43.29
N VAL A 90 -1.47 -24.04 42.67
CA VAL A 90 -1.50 -22.57 42.71
C VAL A 90 -2.85 -22.12 43.19
N ALA A 91 -2.87 -21.20 44.15
CA ALA A 91 -4.11 -20.62 44.66
C ALA A 91 -4.84 -19.83 43.56
N TRP A 92 -6.16 -19.75 43.65
CA TRP A 92 -6.96 -18.99 42.67
C TRP A 92 -6.56 -17.51 42.63
N GLU A 93 -6.25 -16.94 43.79
CA GLU A 93 -5.83 -15.56 43.97
C GLU A 93 -4.53 -15.26 43.20
N GLU A 94 -3.52 -16.11 43.36
CA GLU A 94 -2.23 -15.98 42.68
C GLU A 94 -2.37 -16.08 41.16
N TYR A 95 -3.17 -17.03 40.68
CA TYR A 95 -3.49 -17.14 39.25
C TYR A 95 -4.18 -15.87 38.74
N ARG A 96 -5.16 -15.34 39.48
CA ARG A 96 -5.92 -14.14 39.11
C ARG A 96 -5.00 -12.92 38.99
N GLU A 97 -4.06 -12.77 39.93
CA GLU A 97 -3.08 -11.67 39.91
C GLU A 97 -2.17 -11.76 38.69
N ILE A 98 -1.66 -12.95 38.36
CA ILE A 98 -0.80 -13.19 37.19
C ILE A 98 -1.53 -12.82 35.89
N VAL A 99 -2.78 -13.27 35.74
CA VAL A 99 -3.62 -12.96 34.57
C VAL A 99 -3.86 -11.45 34.46
N GLN A 100 -4.18 -10.80 35.59
CA GLN A 100 -4.46 -9.37 35.62
C GLN A 100 -3.21 -8.56 35.23
N ALA A 101 -2.06 -8.91 35.81
CA ALA A 101 -0.78 -8.29 35.48
C ALA A 101 -0.42 -8.45 33.99
N ALA A 102 -0.58 -9.66 33.42
CA ALA A 102 -0.33 -9.91 32.01
C ALA A 102 -1.25 -9.06 31.09
N ARG A 103 -2.54 -8.98 31.43
CA ARG A 103 -3.51 -8.13 30.71
C ARG A 103 -3.12 -6.65 30.76
N ASP A 104 -2.68 -6.17 31.91
CA ASP A 104 -2.30 -4.76 32.08
C ASP A 104 -0.99 -4.45 31.35
N GLN A 105 -0.02 -5.36 31.31
CA GLN A 105 1.17 -5.23 30.49
C GLN A 105 0.81 -5.13 29.00
N ILE A 106 -0.11 -5.97 28.51
CA ILE A 106 -0.58 -5.92 27.12
C ILE A 106 -1.25 -4.58 26.82
N ARG A 107 -2.08 -4.06 27.73
CA ARG A 107 -2.74 -2.76 27.57
C ARG A 107 -1.71 -1.63 27.50
N LYS A 108 -0.75 -1.59 28.44
CA LYS A 108 0.32 -0.57 28.48
C LYS A 108 1.17 -0.58 27.22
N ALA A 109 1.57 -1.75 26.74
CA ALA A 109 2.38 -1.87 25.52
C ALA A 109 1.64 -1.40 24.27
N LYS A 110 0.35 -1.71 24.14
CA LYS A 110 -0.49 -1.20 23.04
C LYS A 110 -0.61 0.32 23.09
N ALA A 111 -0.92 0.88 24.26
CA ALA A 111 -1.05 2.31 24.47
C ALA A 111 0.26 3.05 24.15
N LEU A 112 1.41 2.50 24.55
CA LEU A 112 2.72 3.09 24.27
C LEU A 112 3.00 3.21 22.76
N ILE A 113 2.63 2.19 21.98
CA ILE A 113 2.81 2.24 20.53
C ILE A 113 1.85 3.21 19.87
N GLU A 114 0.59 3.25 20.32
CA GLU A 114 -0.39 4.21 19.82
C GLU A 114 0.04 5.65 20.13
N LEU A 115 0.59 5.91 21.32
CA LEU A 115 1.17 7.18 21.71
C LEU A 115 2.37 7.57 20.83
N ASN A 116 3.30 6.64 20.60
CA ASN A 116 4.45 6.87 19.74
C ASN A 116 4.04 7.17 18.29
N LEU A 117 3.01 6.47 17.78
CA LEU A 117 2.44 6.72 16.46
C LEU A 117 1.77 8.08 16.37
N ALA A 118 1.02 8.49 17.41
CA ALA A 118 0.37 9.79 17.48
C ALA A 118 1.39 10.95 17.51
N ARG A 119 2.46 10.80 18.29
CA ARG A 119 3.53 11.81 18.38
C ARG A 119 4.28 11.99 17.06
N ASP A 120 4.52 10.91 16.33
CA ASP A 120 5.27 10.92 15.06
C ASP A 120 4.36 11.08 13.82
N VAL A 121 3.10 11.50 13.97
CA VAL A 121 2.22 11.71 12.80
C VAL A 121 2.81 12.76 11.86
N LYS A 122 3.40 13.83 12.39
CA LYS A 122 3.95 14.93 11.57
C LYS A 122 5.17 14.48 10.75
N GLY A 123 6.06 13.67 11.34
CA GLY A 123 7.26 13.14 10.67
C GLY A 123 7.00 11.91 9.81
N ASN A 124 6.02 11.08 10.18
CA ASN A 124 5.79 9.76 9.57
C ASN A 124 4.31 9.39 9.43
N LYS A 125 3.55 10.23 8.69
CA LYS A 125 2.12 10.02 8.38
C LYS A 125 1.82 8.60 7.88
N LYS A 126 2.70 8.02 7.05
CA LYS A 126 2.54 6.68 6.45
C LYS A 126 2.52 5.56 7.49
N SER A 127 3.18 5.74 8.64
CA SER A 127 3.19 4.74 9.70
C SER A 127 1.85 4.66 10.44
N PHE A 128 1.23 5.81 10.69
CA PHE A 128 -0.07 5.97 11.32
C PHE A 128 -1.19 5.37 10.45
N TYR A 129 -1.31 5.80 9.18
CA TYR A 129 -2.35 5.27 8.30
C TYR A 129 -2.24 3.77 8.05
N ARG A 130 -1.03 3.22 8.04
CA ARG A 130 -0.84 1.77 8.01
C ARG A 130 -1.32 1.10 9.29
N TYR A 131 -1.03 1.66 10.48
CA TYR A 131 -1.54 1.10 11.73
C TYR A 131 -3.07 1.08 11.76
N VAL A 132 -3.70 2.18 11.34
CA VAL A 132 -5.15 2.28 11.18
C VAL A 132 -5.68 1.27 10.16
N GLY A 133 -5.03 1.14 9.00
CA GLY A 133 -5.39 0.15 7.98
C GLY A 133 -5.22 -1.31 8.44
N ASP A 134 -4.18 -1.62 9.21
CA ASP A 134 -3.96 -2.95 9.80
C ASP A 134 -5.02 -3.29 10.87
N LYS A 135 -5.60 -2.26 11.53
CA LYS A 135 -6.68 -2.40 12.52
C LYS A 135 -8.07 -2.48 11.92
N ARG A 136 -8.28 -1.87 10.75
CA ARG A 136 -9.52 -2.01 9.97
C ARG A 136 -9.59 -3.47 9.49
N LYS A 137 -10.41 -4.28 10.17
CA LYS A 137 -10.57 -5.74 9.93
C LYS A 137 -11.03 -6.08 8.51
N THR A 138 -11.56 -5.11 7.75
CA THR A 138 -11.96 -5.28 6.37
C THR A 138 -10.73 -5.24 5.45
N ARG A 139 -10.09 -6.41 5.30
CA ARG A 139 -9.71 -6.78 3.94
C ARG A 139 -10.97 -7.28 3.29
N GLU A 140 -11.70 -6.37 2.66
CA GLU A 140 -12.64 -6.72 1.60
C GLU A 140 -11.80 -7.41 0.52
N ASN A 141 -11.60 -8.70 0.67
CA ASN A 141 -11.30 -9.51 -0.48
C ASN A 141 -12.56 -9.46 -1.33
N VAL A 142 -12.40 -9.22 -2.63
CA VAL A 142 -13.50 -9.38 -3.57
C VAL A 142 -14.16 -10.73 -3.27
N GLY A 143 -15.46 -10.70 -2.96
CA GLY A 143 -16.24 -11.90 -2.66
C GLY A 143 -16.14 -12.90 -3.80
N PRO A 144 -16.65 -14.12 -3.63
CA PRO A 144 -16.77 -15.03 -4.76
C PRO A 144 -17.50 -14.34 -5.93
N LEU A 145 -16.91 -14.39 -7.12
CA LEU A 145 -17.49 -13.78 -8.32
C LEU A 145 -18.19 -14.86 -9.13
N ARG A 146 -19.22 -14.50 -9.88
CA ARG A 146 -19.80 -15.41 -10.88
C ARG A 146 -19.11 -15.21 -12.22
N ASN A 147 -18.65 -16.29 -12.83
CA ASN A 147 -18.15 -16.26 -14.21
C ASN A 147 -19.32 -16.25 -15.21
N LYS A 148 -19.00 -16.16 -16.51
CA LYS A 148 -19.98 -16.21 -17.60
C LYS A 148 -20.75 -17.55 -17.66
N THR A 149 -20.12 -18.63 -17.19
CA THR A 149 -20.70 -19.99 -17.10
C THR A 149 -21.68 -20.15 -15.92
N GLY A 150 -21.71 -19.19 -14.99
CA GLY A 150 -22.56 -19.19 -13.80
C GLY A 150 -21.91 -19.78 -12.54
N ASP A 151 -20.67 -20.27 -12.63
CA ASP A 151 -19.91 -20.88 -11.54
C ASP A 151 -19.35 -19.83 -10.58
N LEU A 152 -19.21 -20.23 -9.32
CA LEU A 152 -18.69 -19.39 -8.25
C LEU A 152 -17.16 -19.45 -8.18
N VAL A 153 -16.51 -18.38 -8.63
CA VAL A 153 -15.07 -18.23 -8.67
C VAL A 153 -14.54 -17.72 -7.33
N THR A 154 -13.70 -18.52 -6.68
CA THR A 154 -13.11 -18.19 -5.37
C THR A 154 -11.62 -17.84 -5.46
N TRP A 155 -10.90 -18.38 -6.44
CA TRP A 155 -9.48 -18.17 -6.66
C TRP A 155 -9.15 -16.79 -7.24
N HIS A 156 -8.04 -16.19 -6.78
CA HIS A 156 -7.67 -14.82 -7.14
C HIS A 156 -7.35 -14.62 -8.64
N MET A 157 -6.78 -15.64 -9.29
CA MET A 157 -6.40 -15.58 -10.70
C MET A 157 -7.64 -15.54 -11.60
N GLU A 158 -8.54 -16.50 -11.40
CA GLU A 158 -9.82 -16.59 -12.09
C GLU A 158 -10.70 -15.34 -11.83
N LYS A 159 -10.69 -14.79 -10.60
CA LYS A 159 -11.38 -13.52 -10.31
C LYS A 159 -10.85 -12.36 -11.16
N ALA A 160 -9.55 -12.30 -11.39
CA ALA A 160 -8.94 -11.25 -12.21
C ALA A 160 -9.34 -11.39 -13.68
N GLU A 161 -9.40 -12.63 -14.19
CA GLU A 161 -9.87 -12.94 -15.55
C GLU A 161 -11.32 -12.52 -15.75
N VAL A 162 -12.21 -12.88 -14.81
CA VAL A 162 -13.64 -12.49 -14.87
C VAL A 162 -13.81 -10.97 -14.90
N LEU A 163 -13.05 -10.24 -14.08
CA LEU A 163 -13.09 -8.77 -14.05
C LEU A 163 -12.51 -8.15 -15.33
N ASN A 164 -11.43 -8.71 -15.86
CA ASN A 164 -10.80 -8.24 -17.10
C ASN A 164 -11.72 -8.43 -18.31
N ASP A 165 -12.38 -9.58 -18.39
CA ASP A 165 -13.39 -9.89 -19.40
C ASP A 165 -14.59 -8.94 -19.34
N PHE A 166 -15.08 -8.65 -18.14
CA PHE A 166 -16.17 -7.70 -17.93
C PHE A 166 -15.75 -6.29 -18.38
N PHE A 167 -14.55 -5.85 -17.98
CA PHE A 167 -14.00 -4.57 -18.38
C PHE A 167 -13.91 -4.47 -19.91
N ALA A 168 -13.29 -5.45 -20.58
CA ALA A 168 -13.21 -5.49 -22.03
C ALA A 168 -14.59 -5.45 -22.70
N SER A 169 -15.59 -6.15 -22.17
CA SER A 169 -16.96 -6.13 -22.70
C SER A 169 -17.59 -4.74 -22.66
N VAL A 170 -17.42 -3.99 -21.56
CA VAL A 170 -17.95 -2.62 -21.43
C VAL A 170 -17.35 -1.70 -22.51
N PHE A 171 -16.04 -1.81 -22.76
CA PHE A 171 -15.34 -0.93 -23.70
C PHE A 171 -15.37 -1.38 -25.16
N THR A 172 -15.65 -2.66 -25.42
CA THR A 172 -15.73 -3.21 -26.79
C THR A 172 -17.14 -3.08 -27.39
N SER A 173 -18.16 -2.77 -26.58
CA SER A 173 -19.57 -2.74 -27.01
C SER A 173 -20.00 -1.55 -27.89
N LYS A 174 -19.10 -0.62 -28.24
CA LYS A 174 -19.44 0.60 -29.00
C LYS A 174 -18.61 0.87 -30.26
N CYS A 175 -18.06 -0.16 -30.91
CA CYS A 175 -17.42 0.00 -32.23
C CYS A 175 -18.15 -0.71 -33.38
N SER A 176 -19.42 -1.11 -33.22
CA SER A 176 -20.19 -1.65 -34.35
C SER A 176 -20.91 -0.60 -35.21
N SER A 177 -20.92 0.68 -34.80
CA SER A 177 -21.56 1.77 -35.57
C SER A 177 -20.61 2.72 -36.29
N LEU A 178 -19.28 2.48 -36.26
CA LEU A 178 -18.29 3.37 -36.89
C LEU A 178 -17.46 2.73 -38.01
N THR A 179 -17.99 1.70 -38.68
CA THR A 179 -17.38 1.17 -39.91
C THR A 179 -18.34 1.20 -41.09
N ALA A 180 -18.99 2.34 -41.29
CA ALA A 180 -19.64 2.68 -42.55
C ALA A 180 -19.42 4.17 -42.86
N GLN A 181 -18.16 4.54 -43.08
CA GLN A 181 -17.69 5.54 -44.06
C GLN A 181 -16.18 5.78 -43.88
N ALA A 182 -15.38 4.83 -44.34
CA ALA A 182 -14.01 5.14 -44.76
C ALA A 182 -14.08 5.78 -46.15
N ALA A 183 -14.40 7.07 -46.19
CA ALA A 183 -14.27 7.90 -47.39
C ALA A 183 -13.36 9.08 -47.10
N LYS A 184 -12.06 8.86 -47.34
CA LYS A 184 -11.09 9.79 -47.93
C LYS A 184 -11.24 11.29 -47.56
N GLY A 185 -10.43 11.75 -46.61
CA GLY A 185 -10.13 13.18 -46.39
C GLY A 185 -8.78 13.30 -45.68
N LYS A 186 -7.67 13.40 -46.42
CA LYS A 186 -6.91 14.64 -46.68
C LYS A 186 -6.50 15.33 -45.37
N GLY A 187 -5.21 15.19 -45.05
CA GLY A 187 -4.60 15.83 -43.89
C GLY A 187 -4.70 17.36 -43.93
N ARG A 188 -4.79 17.94 -42.74
CA ARG A 188 -4.44 19.33 -42.47
C ARG A 188 -3.88 19.45 -41.05
N ASP A 189 -2.82 20.24 -40.97
CA ASP A 189 -2.24 20.83 -39.78
C ASP A 189 -3.29 21.39 -38.82
N TRP A 190 -2.99 21.29 -37.53
CA TRP A 190 -3.60 22.12 -36.50
C TRP A 190 -2.46 22.76 -35.68
N GLU A 191 -1.86 23.80 -36.24
CA GLU A 191 -1.24 24.85 -35.43
C GLU A 191 -2.36 25.81 -34.98
N ASN A 192 -2.23 26.25 -33.72
CA ASN A 192 -2.90 27.40 -33.10
C ASN A 192 -4.35 27.20 -32.61
N GLU A 193 -4.49 26.81 -31.34
CA GLU A 193 -5.52 27.41 -30.48
C GLU A 193 -4.87 27.87 -29.16
N GLU A 194 -4.92 29.18 -28.92
CA GLU A 194 -4.61 29.80 -27.62
C GLU A 194 -5.68 29.43 -26.58
N PRO A 195 -5.31 29.37 -25.28
CA PRO A 195 -6.25 29.03 -24.21
C PRO A 195 -7.17 30.22 -23.88
N PRO A 196 -8.46 29.99 -23.54
CA PRO A 196 -9.38 31.07 -23.23
C PRO A 196 -9.06 31.71 -21.88
N THR A 197 -8.85 33.02 -21.92
CA THR A 197 -8.63 33.94 -20.80
C THR A 197 -9.78 33.88 -19.80
N LEU A 198 -9.42 33.66 -18.54
CA LEU A 198 -10.28 33.81 -17.36
C LEU A 198 -10.78 35.26 -17.26
N GLY A 199 -12.10 35.45 -17.39
CA GLY A 199 -12.78 36.69 -17.02
C GLY A 199 -13.07 36.71 -15.53
N GLU A 200 -12.47 37.66 -14.83
CA GLU A 200 -12.77 38.02 -13.45
C GLU A 200 -14.14 38.70 -13.37
N ASP A 201 -14.95 38.32 -12.38
CA ASP A 201 -16.24 38.95 -12.08
C ASP A 201 -16.14 39.62 -10.70
N GLN A 202 -16.22 40.96 -10.69
CA GLN A 202 -16.65 41.82 -9.58
C GLN A 202 -17.59 42.85 -10.26
N VAL A 203 -18.81 43.11 -9.78
CA VAL A 203 -19.25 43.59 -8.46
C VAL A 203 -20.67 43.11 -8.19
#